data_AF-A0A178FUL5-F1
#
_entry.id   AF-A0A178FUL5-F1
#
_cell.length_a   1.000
_cell.length_b   1.000
_cell.length_c   1.000
_cell.angle_alpha   90.00
_cell.angle_beta   90.00
_cell.angle_gamma   90.00
#
_symmetry.space_group_name_H-M   'P 1'
#
loop_
_entity.id
_entity.type
_entity.pdbx_description
1 polymer ?
#
loop_
_entity_poly.entity_id
_entity_poly.type
_entity_poly.pdbx_seq_one_letter_code
_entity_poly.pdbx_strand_id
1 'polypeptide(L)'
;MAAWAYPSLPAERLKEKEEASLSNELQWLLNSLQGTLASLRDGLQECYALLTPNDMGSTLVLSSMRSESVKGFVTRTGSKIVKGDVQLRLHSLPPPRGSPSTRLCLSSDPAAPELVLNQLSTVRRLINDSLDIVDISTYTGDSRDASFISGQLRLLGDNLAEARQTLKGEGEGIKQPWFEGSADGNSFDPPLPPYLSFHLSISEAALVLYLRTLEPASTESTPATSFAPHLSLGGFSLRDQLFGVKQPAHDETGDVFQWRGEEVRVQEKVRVESQDPSLLSAMAKISALEHEVTRWRAALSTLMGDESD
;
A
#
# COMPACT_ATOMS: atom_id res chain seq x y z
N MET A 1 28.75 32.36 9.06
CA MET A 1 28.87 33.60 8.24
C MET A 1 29.35 34.72 9.15
N ALA A 2 30.25 35.62 8.71
CA ALA A 2 30.69 36.74 9.54
C ALA A 2 29.59 37.82 9.55
N ALA A 3 28.89 37.99 10.68
CA ALA A 3 27.87 39.02 10.84
C ALA A 3 28.53 40.41 11.01
N TRP A 4 28.32 41.32 10.06
CA TRP A 4 28.78 42.71 10.17
C TRP A 4 27.64 43.59 10.72
N ALA A 5 27.87 44.25 11.85
CA ALA A 5 26.94 45.22 12.43
C ALA A 5 27.44 46.66 12.23
N TYR A 6 26.53 47.60 11.99
CA TYR A 6 26.83 49.04 11.93
C TYR A 6 26.01 49.82 12.98
N PRO A 7 26.65 50.68 13.80
CA PRO A 7 28.10 50.88 13.92
C PRO A 7 28.81 49.61 14.44
N SER A 8 30.12 49.52 14.24
CA SER A 8 30.90 48.35 14.68
C SER A 8 30.78 48.17 16.19
N LEU A 9 30.45 46.94 16.60
CA LEU A 9 30.29 46.56 18.00
C LEU A 9 31.50 45.74 18.46
N PRO A 10 31.86 45.78 19.76
CA PRO A 10 32.80 44.83 20.35
C PRO A 10 32.34 43.38 20.14
N ALA A 11 33.29 42.44 20.03
CA ALA A 11 32.98 41.03 19.74
C ALA A 11 31.97 40.40 20.71
N GLU A 12 32.07 40.70 22.01
CA GLU A 12 31.10 40.23 23.02
C GLU A 12 29.69 40.77 22.74
N ARG A 13 29.56 42.06 22.42
CA ARG A 13 28.29 42.70 22.08
C ARG A 13 27.73 42.22 20.74
N LEU A 14 28.58 41.87 19.78
CA LEU A 14 28.15 41.25 18.52
C LEU A 14 27.50 39.91 18.78
N LYS A 15 28.14 39.06 19.60
CA LYS A 15 27.63 37.73 19.95
C LYS A 15 26.29 37.82 20.70
N GLU A 16 26.18 38.70 21.69
CA GLU A 16 24.91 38.96 22.39
C GLU A 16 23.79 39.38 21.43
N LYS A 17 24.12 40.22 20.44
CA LYS A 17 23.14 40.69 19.43
C LYS A 17 22.76 39.61 18.44
N GLU A 18 23.69 38.74 18.06
CA GLU A 18 23.45 37.58 17.21
C GLU A 18 22.52 36.58 17.90
N GLU A 19 22.81 36.21 19.16
CA GLU A 19 21.96 35.32 19.97
C GLU A 19 20.55 35.91 20.15
N ALA A 20 20.45 37.22 20.42
CA ALA A 20 19.16 37.90 20.50
C ALA A 20 18.39 37.91 19.16
N SER A 21 19.08 38.10 18.03
CA SER A 21 18.46 38.03 16.70
C SER A 21 17.92 36.63 16.43
N LEU A 22 18.74 35.60 16.67
CA LEU A 22 18.38 34.21 16.46
C LEU A 22 17.17 33.80 17.32
N SER A 23 17.14 34.22 18.59
CA SER A 23 15.98 33.98 19.46
C SER A 23 14.71 34.65 18.93
N ASN A 24 14.80 35.86 18.40
CA ASN A 24 13.65 36.57 17.82
C ASN A 24 13.18 35.92 16.51
N GLU A 25 14.11 35.50 15.65
CA GLU A 25 13.82 34.79 14.40
C GLU A 25 13.14 33.45 14.68
N LEU A 26 13.62 32.69 15.66
CA LEU A 26 13.00 31.46 16.11
C LEU A 26 11.57 31.69 16.60
N GLN A 27 11.35 32.69 17.46
CA GLN A 27 10.02 33.03 17.95
C GLN A 27 9.09 33.46 16.80
N TRP A 28 9.61 34.21 15.82
CA TRP A 28 8.85 34.60 14.64
C TRP A 28 8.47 33.40 13.77
N LEU A 29 9.39 32.47 13.55
CA LEU A 29 9.13 31.23 12.83
C LEU A 29 8.03 30.41 13.52
N LEU A 30 8.13 30.19 14.83
CA LEU A 30 7.14 29.43 15.59
C LEU A 30 5.75 30.07 15.53
N ASN A 31 5.66 31.40 15.61
CA ASN A 31 4.40 32.12 15.42
C ASN A 31 3.81 31.92 14.02
N SER A 32 4.66 32.01 12.99
CA SER A 32 4.23 31.82 11.59
C SER A 32 3.75 30.39 11.34
N LEU A 33 4.43 29.41 11.93
CA LEU A 33 4.12 27.99 11.79
C LEU A 33 2.71 27.65 12.30
N GLN A 34 2.21 28.33 13.34
CA GLN A 34 0.84 28.10 13.83
C GLN A 34 -0.22 28.40 12.76
N GLY A 35 0.00 29.41 11.92
CA GLY A 35 -0.88 29.70 10.79
C GLY A 35 -0.81 28.62 9.71
N THR A 36 0.37 28.07 9.45
CA THR A 36 0.54 27.03 8.43
C THR A 36 0.04 25.66 8.89
N LEU A 37 0.10 25.36 10.20
CA LEU A 37 -0.47 24.14 10.77
C LEU A 37 -1.99 24.05 10.56
N ALA A 38 -2.71 25.17 10.57
CA ALA A 38 -4.14 25.19 10.23
C ALA A 38 -4.38 24.74 8.78
N SER A 39 -3.60 25.25 7.83
CA SER A 39 -3.68 24.82 6.42
C SER A 39 -3.29 23.34 6.25
N LEU A 40 -2.31 22.87 7.01
CA LEU A 40 -1.91 21.46 7.02
C LEU A 40 -3.05 20.57 7.51
N ARG A 41 -3.71 20.99 8.60
CA ARG A 41 -4.87 20.30 9.17
C ARG A 41 -5.99 20.15 8.15
N ASP A 42 -6.33 21.23 7.45
CA ASP A 42 -7.36 21.19 6.41
C ASP A 42 -6.98 20.21 5.28
N GLY A 43 -5.71 20.23 4.84
CA GLY A 43 -5.19 19.26 3.88
C GLY A 43 -5.26 17.80 4.36
N LEU A 44 -4.96 17.55 5.63
CA LEU A 44 -5.10 16.22 6.25
C LEU A 44 -6.56 15.78 6.33
N GLN A 45 -7.49 16.69 6.65
CA GLN A 45 -8.92 16.40 6.69
C GLN A 45 -9.48 16.07 5.31
N GLU A 46 -9.01 16.74 4.26
CA GLU A 46 -9.34 16.39 2.89
C GLU A 46 -8.84 14.98 2.52
N CYS A 47 -7.60 14.64 2.90
CA CYS A 47 -7.07 13.28 2.70
C CYS A 47 -7.91 12.24 3.45
N TYR A 48 -8.29 12.54 4.69
CA TYR A 48 -9.14 11.67 5.49
C TYR A 48 -10.53 11.47 4.85
N ALA A 49 -11.13 12.53 4.32
CA ALA A 49 -12.42 12.47 3.63
C ALA A 49 -12.35 11.59 2.38
N LEU A 50 -11.27 11.66 1.60
CA LEU A 50 -11.06 10.81 0.41
C LEU A 50 -10.97 9.31 0.74
N LEU A 51 -10.49 8.96 1.95
CA LEU A 51 -10.33 7.58 2.41
C LEU A 51 -11.51 7.07 3.24
N THR A 52 -12.42 7.95 3.65
CA THR A 52 -13.57 7.60 4.47
C THR A 52 -14.59 6.83 3.63
N PRO A 53 -15.23 5.79 4.19
CA PRO A 53 -16.36 5.10 3.57
C PRO A 53 -17.42 6.09 3.06
N ASN A 54 -17.71 6.04 1.77
CA ASN A 54 -18.81 6.77 1.15
C ASN A 54 -19.89 5.77 0.69
N ASP A 55 -21.16 6.14 0.77
CA ASP A 55 -22.31 5.27 0.49
C ASP A 55 -22.26 4.66 -0.92
N MET A 56 -21.73 5.39 -1.91
CA MET A 56 -21.61 4.90 -3.28
C MET A 56 -20.34 4.09 -3.57
N GLY A 57 -19.30 4.23 -2.75
CA GLY A 57 -17.98 3.66 -2.99
C GLY A 57 -17.34 4.06 -4.33
N SER A 58 -16.23 3.42 -4.67
CA SER A 58 -15.54 3.54 -5.95
C SER A 58 -15.62 2.22 -6.69
N THR A 59 -16.33 2.20 -7.83
CA THR A 59 -16.41 1.00 -8.69
C THR A 59 -15.26 0.99 -9.68
N LEU A 60 -14.39 0.00 -9.55
CA LEU A 60 -13.12 -0.14 -10.25
C LEU A 60 -13.20 -1.32 -11.21
N VAL A 61 -12.83 -1.09 -12.47
CA VAL A 61 -12.84 -2.12 -13.51
C VAL A 61 -11.59 -2.98 -13.38
N LEU A 62 -11.76 -4.30 -13.35
CA LEU A 62 -10.69 -5.29 -13.36
C LEU A 62 -10.66 -5.94 -14.73
N SER A 63 -9.72 -5.51 -15.59
CA SER A 63 -9.60 -6.05 -16.94
C SER A 63 -8.15 -6.21 -17.37
N SER A 64 -7.81 -7.40 -17.87
CA SER A 64 -6.53 -7.64 -18.51
C SER A 64 -6.60 -7.18 -19.98
N MET A 65 -5.93 -6.07 -20.32
CA MET A 65 -6.05 -5.43 -21.64
C MET A 65 -5.62 -6.30 -22.83
N ARG A 66 -4.64 -7.19 -22.66
CA ARG A 66 -4.05 -7.96 -23.78
C ARG A 66 -4.50 -9.41 -23.83
N SER A 67 -4.69 -10.05 -22.67
CA SER A 67 -5.00 -11.48 -22.58
C SER A 67 -6.49 -11.80 -22.50
N GLU A 68 -7.34 -10.79 -22.19
CA GLU A 68 -8.76 -10.97 -21.88
C GLU A 68 -9.05 -12.09 -20.86
N SER A 69 -8.04 -12.46 -20.06
CA SER A 69 -8.08 -13.54 -19.08
C SER A 69 -8.85 -13.16 -17.81
N VAL A 70 -8.99 -11.85 -17.56
CA VAL A 70 -9.77 -11.29 -16.45
C VAL A 70 -10.67 -10.21 -16.98
N LYS A 71 -11.96 -10.27 -16.63
CA LYS A 71 -12.94 -9.22 -16.90
C LYS A 71 -13.91 -9.10 -15.74
N GLY A 72 -14.06 -7.92 -15.16
CA GLY A 72 -14.99 -7.73 -14.07
C GLY A 72 -14.89 -6.35 -13.44
N PHE A 73 -15.45 -6.23 -12.26
CA PHE A 73 -15.34 -5.03 -11.44
C PHE A 73 -15.34 -5.39 -9.96
N VAL A 74 -14.87 -4.46 -9.15
CA VAL A 74 -15.03 -4.44 -7.70
C VAL A 74 -15.45 -3.06 -7.24
N THR A 75 -16.22 -2.96 -6.16
CA THR A 75 -16.59 -1.71 -5.54
C THR A 75 -15.90 -1.60 -4.19
N ARG A 76 -15.03 -0.61 -4.05
CA ARG A 76 -14.32 -0.30 -2.81
C ARG A 76 -15.09 0.77 -2.03
N THR A 77 -15.28 0.53 -0.74
CA THR A 77 -15.82 1.52 0.20
C THR A 77 -14.87 1.67 1.38
N GLY A 78 -14.16 2.80 1.45
CA GLY A 78 -13.09 3.00 2.43
C GLY A 78 -11.98 1.95 2.26
N SER A 79 -11.69 1.20 3.31
CA SER A 79 -10.70 0.10 3.28
C SER A 79 -11.27 -1.26 2.88
N LYS A 80 -12.55 -1.37 2.50
CA LYS A 80 -13.19 -2.66 2.22
C LYS A 80 -13.62 -2.79 0.76
N ILE A 81 -13.64 -4.02 0.25
CA ILE A 81 -14.34 -4.34 -1.01
C ILE A 81 -15.71 -4.89 -0.67
N VAL A 82 -16.76 -4.17 -1.08
CA VAL A 82 -18.16 -4.47 -0.70
C VAL A 82 -18.92 -5.21 -1.79
N LYS A 83 -18.45 -5.16 -3.03
CA LYS A 83 -19.07 -5.81 -4.18
C LYS A 83 -18.01 -6.20 -5.20
N GLY A 84 -18.22 -7.31 -5.89
CA GLY A 84 -17.29 -7.78 -6.91
C GLY A 84 -17.90 -8.86 -7.77
N ASP A 85 -17.62 -8.80 -9.07
CA ASP A 85 -18.00 -9.82 -10.04
C ASP A 85 -16.89 -9.90 -11.09
N VAL A 86 -16.16 -11.00 -11.08
CA VAL A 86 -14.97 -11.21 -11.90
C VAL A 86 -15.10 -12.51 -12.68
N GLN A 87 -14.92 -12.41 -14.00
CA GLN A 87 -14.92 -13.54 -14.92
C GLN A 87 -13.48 -13.86 -15.31
N LEU A 88 -13.13 -15.13 -15.18
CA LEU A 88 -11.80 -15.66 -15.40
C LEU A 88 -11.77 -16.62 -16.59
N ARG A 89 -10.79 -16.42 -17.46
CA ARG A 89 -10.44 -17.29 -18.59
C ARG A 89 -8.95 -17.61 -18.48
N LEU A 90 -8.61 -18.46 -17.51
CA LEU A 90 -7.25 -18.90 -17.24
C LEU A 90 -7.06 -20.29 -17.85
N HIS A 91 -5.85 -20.58 -18.35
CA HIS A 91 -5.56 -21.86 -18.98
C HIS A 91 -5.54 -23.00 -17.95
N SER A 92 -5.03 -22.68 -16.76
CA SER A 92 -4.91 -23.55 -15.60
C SER A 92 -6.21 -23.72 -14.80
N LEU A 93 -7.23 -22.91 -15.06
CA LEU A 93 -8.54 -22.98 -14.38
C LEU A 93 -9.67 -23.13 -15.42
N PRO A 94 -9.92 -24.36 -15.90
CA PRO A 94 -10.96 -24.59 -16.89
C PRO A 94 -12.34 -24.22 -16.32
N PRO A 95 -13.22 -23.63 -17.14
CA PRO A 95 -14.52 -23.19 -16.68
C PRO A 95 -15.43 -24.38 -16.32
N PRO A 96 -16.41 -24.18 -15.42
CA PRO A 96 -17.44 -25.17 -15.14
C PRO A 96 -18.17 -25.58 -16.42
N ARG A 97 -18.65 -26.83 -16.48
CA ARG A 97 -19.30 -27.38 -17.69
C ARG A 97 -20.44 -26.46 -18.16
N GLY A 98 -20.40 -26.08 -19.44
CA GLY A 98 -21.40 -25.22 -20.07
C GLY A 98 -21.21 -23.72 -19.84
N SER A 99 -20.17 -23.31 -19.09
CA SER A 99 -19.81 -21.89 -18.91
C SER A 99 -18.59 -21.52 -19.76
N PRO A 100 -18.54 -20.29 -20.30
CA PRO A 100 -17.39 -19.81 -21.08
C PRO A 100 -16.24 -19.27 -20.21
N SER A 101 -16.45 -19.14 -18.90
CA SER A 101 -15.49 -18.60 -17.93
C SER A 101 -15.83 -19.07 -16.52
N THR A 102 -14.85 -19.01 -15.62
CA THR A 102 -15.07 -19.19 -14.18
C THR A 102 -15.45 -17.84 -13.57
N ARG A 103 -16.63 -17.74 -12.97
CA ARG A 103 -17.13 -16.51 -12.36
C ARG A 103 -16.89 -16.51 -10.86
N LEU A 104 -16.30 -15.44 -10.34
CA LEU A 104 -16.10 -15.18 -8.93
C LEU A 104 -16.98 -13.99 -8.54
N CYS A 105 -18.01 -14.23 -7.73
CA CYS A 105 -18.86 -13.18 -7.18
C CYS A 105 -18.57 -13.04 -5.70
N LEU A 106 -18.41 -11.82 -5.19
CA LEU A 106 -18.35 -11.62 -3.75
C LEU A 106 -19.68 -11.98 -3.11
N SER A 107 -19.59 -12.67 -1.97
CA SER A 107 -20.76 -13.08 -1.21
C SER A 107 -21.52 -11.85 -0.70
N SER A 108 -22.84 -11.95 -0.71
CA SER A 108 -23.74 -10.97 -0.10
C SER A 108 -24.17 -11.36 1.32
N ASP A 109 -23.71 -12.53 1.80
CA ASP A 109 -23.99 -13.01 3.15
C ASP A 109 -23.25 -12.12 4.18
N PRO A 110 -23.95 -11.51 5.15
CA PRO A 110 -23.33 -10.76 6.22
C PRO A 110 -22.35 -11.57 7.09
N ALA A 111 -22.44 -12.91 7.08
CA ALA A 111 -21.51 -13.79 7.79
C ALA A 111 -20.25 -14.12 6.97
N ALA A 112 -20.19 -13.75 5.68
CA ALA A 112 -19.03 -14.01 4.85
C ALA A 112 -17.83 -13.14 5.31
N PRO A 113 -16.59 -13.67 5.24
CA PRO A 113 -15.41 -12.89 5.58
C PRO A 113 -15.25 -11.67 4.66
N GLU A 114 -15.04 -10.50 5.24
CA GLU A 114 -14.86 -9.26 4.49
C GLU A 114 -13.48 -9.19 3.83
N LEU A 115 -13.42 -8.61 2.62
CA LEU A 115 -12.16 -8.28 1.97
C LEU A 115 -11.67 -6.90 2.41
N VAL A 116 -10.70 -6.88 3.32
CA VAL A 116 -10.12 -5.66 3.89
C VAL A 116 -8.75 -5.37 3.28
N LEU A 117 -8.58 -4.15 2.78
CA LEU A 117 -7.31 -3.58 2.31
C LEU A 117 -6.59 -2.94 3.51
N ASN A 118 -5.80 -3.75 4.22
CA ASN A 118 -5.11 -3.31 5.44
C ASN A 118 -4.22 -2.08 5.22
N GLN A 119 -3.62 -1.93 4.04
CA GLN A 119 -2.85 -0.74 3.65
C GLN A 119 -3.66 0.56 3.82
N LEU A 120 -4.94 0.56 3.41
CA LEU A 120 -5.80 1.75 3.54
C LEU A 120 -6.21 2.01 4.99
N SER A 121 -6.37 0.96 5.79
CA SER A 121 -6.59 1.09 7.23
C SER A 121 -5.39 1.74 7.91
N THR A 122 -4.17 1.32 7.55
CA THR A 122 -2.91 1.92 8.05
C THR A 122 -2.79 3.39 7.64
N VAL A 123 -3.00 3.72 6.37
CA VAL A 123 -2.93 5.12 5.88
C VAL A 123 -3.92 6.00 6.63
N ARG A 124 -5.16 5.53 6.82
CA ARG A 124 -6.19 6.28 7.56
C ARG A 124 -5.79 6.52 9.01
N ARG A 125 -5.20 5.51 9.68
CA ARG A 125 -4.66 5.65 11.05
C ARG A 125 -3.56 6.71 11.08
N LEU A 126 -2.57 6.64 10.18
CA LEU A 126 -1.45 7.60 10.12
C LEU A 126 -1.91 9.05 9.87
N ILE A 127 -2.98 9.24 9.08
CA ILE A 127 -3.58 10.56 8.86
C ILE A 127 -4.27 11.06 10.14
N ASN A 128 -5.01 10.20 10.85
CA ASN A 128 -5.60 10.56 12.14
C ASN A 128 -4.53 10.89 13.17
N ASP A 129 -3.49 10.07 13.29
CA ASP A 129 -2.37 10.33 14.20
C ASP A 129 -1.70 11.68 13.86
N SER A 130 -1.58 12.01 12.57
CA SER A 130 -1.10 13.32 12.11
C SER A 130 -2.03 14.48 12.49
N LEU A 131 -3.35 14.28 12.43
CA LEU A 131 -4.33 15.29 12.87
C LEU A 131 -4.20 15.54 14.39
N ASP A 132 -4.06 14.47 15.17
CA ASP A 132 -3.86 14.58 16.62
C ASP A 132 -2.56 15.33 16.95
N ILE A 133 -1.47 15.07 16.22
CA ILE A 133 -0.20 15.80 16.37
C ILE A 133 -0.39 17.29 16.09
N VAL A 134 -1.14 17.66 15.05
CA VAL A 134 -1.43 19.06 14.74
C VAL A 134 -2.26 19.70 15.86
N ASP A 135 -3.33 19.05 16.29
CA ASP A 135 -4.20 19.57 17.35
C ASP A 135 -3.42 19.71 18.68
N ILE A 136 -2.52 18.78 18.99
CA ILE A 136 -1.61 18.87 20.13
C ILE A 136 -0.67 20.08 19.98
N SER A 137 -0.06 20.24 18.81
CA SER A 137 0.89 21.33 18.52
C SER A 137 0.26 22.72 18.55
N THR A 138 -1.05 22.81 18.29
CA THR A 138 -1.80 24.07 18.20
C THR A 138 -2.53 24.43 19.49
N TYR A 139 -3.12 23.47 20.21
CA TYR A 139 -4.07 23.77 21.29
C TYR A 139 -3.63 23.33 22.69
N THR A 140 -2.85 22.26 22.82
CA THR A 140 -2.60 21.64 24.13
C THR A 140 -1.13 21.64 24.56
N GLY A 141 -0.20 21.59 23.63
CA GLY A 141 1.24 21.60 23.87
C GLY A 141 1.85 23.00 23.96
N ASP A 142 3.17 23.05 24.17
CA ASP A 142 3.92 24.30 24.20
C ASP A 142 4.29 24.76 22.78
N SER A 143 3.40 25.54 22.17
CA SER A 143 3.59 26.14 20.84
C SER A 143 4.80 27.08 20.73
N ARG A 144 5.42 27.46 21.86
CA ARG A 144 6.59 28.36 21.93
C ARG A 144 7.90 27.60 22.12
N ASP A 145 7.86 26.32 22.48
CA ASP A 145 9.06 25.50 22.61
C ASP A 145 9.47 24.91 21.26
N ALA A 146 10.63 25.35 20.76
CA ALA A 146 11.19 24.87 19.51
C ALA A 146 11.53 23.38 19.54
N SER A 147 11.99 22.84 20.68
CA SER A 147 12.35 21.43 20.80
C SER A 147 11.10 20.55 20.71
N PHE A 148 10.03 20.95 21.39
CA PHE A 148 8.73 20.32 21.30
C PHE A 148 8.19 20.32 19.86
N ILE A 149 8.14 21.49 19.22
CA ILE A 149 7.64 21.63 17.84
C ILE A 149 8.50 20.85 16.84
N SER A 150 9.83 20.84 17.00
CA SER A 150 10.73 20.02 16.18
C SER A 150 10.39 18.53 16.30
N GLY A 151 10.15 18.04 17.52
CA GLY A 151 9.69 16.68 17.77
C GLY A 151 8.33 16.38 17.10
N GLN A 152 7.36 17.29 17.20
CA GLN A 152 6.05 17.12 16.56
C GLN A 152 6.15 17.09 15.03
N LEU A 153 6.92 18.00 14.42
CA LEU A 153 7.16 18.01 12.98
C LEU A 153 7.88 16.75 12.49
N ARG A 154 8.77 16.19 13.31
CA ARG A 154 9.41 14.91 13.02
C ARG A 154 8.40 13.78 12.95
N LEU A 155 7.60 13.60 14.01
CA LEU A 155 6.55 12.57 14.05
C LEU A 155 5.57 12.71 12.88
N LEU A 156 5.16 13.94 12.56
CA LEU A 156 4.24 14.21 11.47
C LEU A 156 4.87 13.86 10.11
N GLY A 157 6.13 14.23 9.89
CA GLY A 157 6.86 13.87 8.67
C GLY A 157 7.01 12.34 8.51
N ASP A 158 7.30 11.63 9.61
CA ASP A 158 7.46 10.18 9.61
C ASP A 158 6.11 9.48 9.28
N ASN A 159 5.00 9.94 9.89
CA ASN A 159 3.66 9.45 9.58
C ASN A 159 3.25 9.68 8.11
N LEU A 160 3.52 10.86 7.56
CA LEU A 160 3.20 11.19 6.17
C LEU A 160 4.04 10.37 5.18
N ALA A 161 5.33 10.21 5.46
CA ALA A 161 6.21 9.38 4.65
C ALA A 161 5.77 7.91 4.66
N GLU A 162 5.43 7.36 5.84
CA GLU A 162 4.92 5.98 5.95
C GLU A 162 3.56 5.83 5.23
N ALA A 163 2.66 6.80 5.34
CA ALA A 163 1.38 6.79 4.64
C ALA A 163 1.57 6.80 3.12
N ARG A 164 2.50 7.63 2.61
CA ARG A 164 2.83 7.68 1.18
C ARG A 164 3.46 6.38 0.70
N GLN A 165 4.44 5.84 1.42
CA GLN A 165 5.08 4.56 1.09
C GLN A 165 4.04 3.43 1.07
N THR A 166 3.12 3.42 2.04
CA THR A 166 2.04 2.44 2.11
C THR A 166 1.12 2.46 0.88
N LEU A 167 0.80 3.66 0.36
CA LEU A 167 0.02 3.83 -0.88
C LEU A 167 0.80 3.46 -2.15
N LYS A 168 2.13 3.60 -2.14
CA LYS A 168 2.98 3.09 -3.22
C LYS A 168 3.06 1.56 -3.25
N GLY A 169 2.76 0.91 -2.12
CA GLY A 169 2.96 -0.52 -1.94
C GLY A 169 4.38 -0.87 -1.51
N GLU A 170 5.10 0.12 -0.97
CA GLU A 170 6.46 -0.01 -0.44
C GLU A 170 6.37 0.08 1.10
N GLY A 171 6.92 -0.88 1.85
CA GLY A 171 6.90 -0.83 3.33
C GLY A 171 7.28 -2.15 3.98
N GLU A 172 7.95 -2.10 5.14
CA GLU A 172 8.47 -3.28 5.86
C GLU A 172 7.37 -4.28 6.29
N GLY A 173 6.11 -3.84 6.41
CA GLY A 173 4.96 -4.71 6.74
C GLY A 173 4.08 -5.13 5.55
N ILE A 174 4.36 -4.64 4.34
CA ILE A 174 3.49 -4.83 3.15
C ILE A 174 3.91 -6.04 2.31
N LYS A 175 5.17 -6.49 2.46
CA LYS A 175 5.66 -7.74 1.85
C LYS A 175 5.23 -8.98 2.64
N GLN A 176 3.96 -9.02 3.06
CA GLN A 176 3.41 -10.28 3.53
C GLN A 176 3.51 -11.30 2.40
N PRO A 177 3.85 -12.56 2.70
CA PRO A 177 3.85 -13.59 1.69
C PRO A 177 2.47 -13.67 1.06
N TRP A 178 2.39 -13.70 -0.27
CA TRP A 178 1.11 -13.65 -0.99
C TRP A 178 0.15 -14.78 -0.58
N PHE A 179 0.69 -15.89 -0.06
CA PHE A 179 -0.07 -17.05 0.41
C PHE A 179 -0.79 -16.82 1.75
N GLU A 180 -0.40 -15.80 2.51
CA GLU A 180 -1.09 -15.37 3.74
C GLU A 180 -2.14 -14.28 3.45
N GLY A 181 -1.88 -13.42 2.45
CA GLY A 181 -2.76 -12.31 2.09
C GLY A 181 -3.93 -12.68 1.17
N SER A 182 -4.05 -13.94 0.75
CA SER A 182 -5.11 -14.35 -0.16
C SER A 182 -6.49 -14.34 0.50
N ALA A 183 -7.51 -14.03 -0.27
CA ALA A 183 -8.89 -14.00 0.19
C ALA A 183 -9.36 -15.36 0.72
N ASP A 184 -10.23 -15.30 1.73
CA ASP A 184 -10.92 -16.50 2.22
C ASP A 184 -11.83 -17.06 1.13
N GLY A 185 -11.93 -18.39 1.07
CA GLY A 185 -12.76 -19.05 0.06
C GLY A 185 -14.24 -18.67 0.20
N ASN A 186 -14.71 -18.45 1.43
CA ASN A 186 -16.10 -18.12 1.75
C ASN A 186 -16.43 -16.63 1.59
N SER A 187 -15.45 -15.79 1.24
CA SER A 187 -15.72 -14.41 0.81
C SER A 187 -16.48 -14.35 -0.52
N PHE A 188 -16.59 -15.47 -1.23
CA PHE A 188 -17.22 -15.59 -2.54
C PHE A 188 -18.40 -16.56 -2.52
N ASP A 189 -19.36 -16.34 -3.41
CA ASP A 189 -20.48 -17.24 -3.66
C ASP A 189 -20.66 -17.49 -5.17
N PRO A 190 -20.37 -18.71 -5.68
CA PRO A 190 -19.87 -19.87 -4.93
C PRO A 190 -18.46 -19.65 -4.37
N PRO A 191 -18.03 -20.45 -3.36
CA PRO A 191 -16.70 -20.32 -2.77
C PRO A 191 -15.56 -20.43 -3.79
N LEU A 192 -14.41 -19.81 -3.48
CA LEU A 192 -13.24 -19.86 -4.36
C LEU A 192 -12.81 -21.31 -4.64
N PRO A 193 -12.36 -21.61 -5.88
CA PRO A 193 -11.71 -22.87 -6.19
C PRO A 193 -10.50 -23.13 -5.25
N PRO A 194 -10.25 -24.38 -4.83
CA PRO A 194 -9.30 -24.71 -3.75
C PRO A 194 -7.84 -24.31 -4.04
N TYR A 195 -7.44 -24.30 -5.31
CA TYR A 195 -6.10 -23.94 -5.77
C TYR A 195 -6.09 -22.59 -6.52
N LEU A 196 -7.00 -21.70 -6.18
CA LEU A 196 -7.01 -20.33 -6.69
C LEU A 196 -6.75 -19.35 -5.55
N SER A 197 -5.64 -18.62 -5.65
CA SER A 197 -5.36 -17.48 -4.79
C SER A 197 -5.89 -16.21 -5.44
N PHE A 198 -6.69 -15.47 -4.68
CA PHE A 198 -7.23 -14.16 -5.05
C PHE A 198 -6.72 -13.13 -4.06
N HIS A 199 -5.82 -12.24 -4.48
CA HIS A 199 -5.21 -11.26 -3.59
C HIS A 199 -5.37 -9.85 -4.16
N LEU A 200 -5.87 -8.94 -3.32
CA LEU A 200 -6.01 -7.52 -3.64
C LEU A 200 -5.06 -6.70 -2.77
N SER A 201 -4.31 -5.79 -3.38
CA SER A 201 -3.41 -4.88 -2.69
C SER A 201 -3.45 -3.48 -3.31
N ILE A 202 -2.87 -2.50 -2.63
CA ILE A 202 -2.66 -1.16 -3.16
C ILE A 202 -1.21 -1.02 -3.60
N SER A 203 -0.98 -0.47 -4.80
CA SER A 203 0.35 -0.09 -5.27
C SER A 203 0.25 1.09 -6.22
N GLU A 204 1.14 2.07 -6.07
CA GLU A 204 1.09 3.35 -6.80
C GLU A 204 -0.32 4.00 -6.77
N ALA A 205 -0.98 3.95 -5.61
CA ALA A 205 -2.36 4.41 -5.41
C ALA A 205 -3.41 3.78 -6.37
N ALA A 206 -3.11 2.62 -6.93
CA ALA A 206 -4.02 1.80 -7.72
C ALA A 206 -4.37 0.52 -6.96
N LEU A 207 -5.57 -0.01 -7.24
CA LEU A 207 -5.96 -1.34 -6.78
C LEU A 207 -5.34 -2.39 -7.72
N VAL A 208 -4.57 -3.30 -7.15
CA VAL A 208 -3.92 -4.39 -7.89
C VAL A 208 -4.52 -5.72 -7.48
N LEU A 209 -5.04 -6.45 -8.47
CA LEU A 209 -5.45 -7.84 -8.34
C LEU A 209 -4.32 -8.76 -8.78
N TYR A 210 -3.95 -9.68 -7.91
CA TYR A 210 -3.13 -10.84 -8.23
C TYR A 210 -3.99 -12.11 -8.17
N LEU A 211 -4.03 -12.83 -9.27
CA LEU A 211 -4.59 -14.18 -9.35
C LEU A 211 -3.45 -15.16 -9.54
N ARG A 212 -3.46 -16.24 -8.76
CA ARG A 212 -2.54 -17.36 -8.93
C ARG A 212 -3.31 -18.66 -8.92
N THR A 213 -3.12 -19.48 -9.93
CA THR A 213 -3.53 -20.88 -9.88
C THR A 213 -2.38 -21.71 -9.38
N LEU A 214 -2.69 -22.67 -8.53
CA LEU A 214 -1.73 -23.47 -7.79
C LEU A 214 -1.84 -24.93 -8.22
N GLU A 215 -0.72 -25.63 -8.18
CA GLU A 215 -0.67 -27.08 -8.31
C GLU A 215 0.06 -27.67 -7.10
N PRO A 216 -0.37 -28.83 -6.57
CA PRO A 216 0.37 -29.51 -5.52
C PRO A 216 1.80 -29.82 -5.99
N ALA A 217 2.78 -29.49 -5.15
CA ALA A 217 4.12 -29.99 -5.33
C ALA A 217 4.07 -31.50 -5.00
N SER A 218 4.04 -32.34 -6.03
CA SER A 218 4.12 -33.79 -5.84
C SER A 218 5.29 -34.14 -4.92
N THR A 219 5.05 -34.97 -3.90
CA THR A 219 6.10 -35.56 -3.08
C THR A 219 6.90 -36.56 -3.93
N GLU A 220 7.77 -36.07 -4.82
CA GLU A 220 8.79 -36.89 -5.46
C GLU A 220 9.89 -37.19 -4.43
N SER A 221 9.56 -38.02 -3.45
CA SER A 221 10.52 -38.77 -2.66
C SER A 221 10.40 -40.25 -3.00
N THR A 222 10.68 -40.59 -4.26
CA THR A 222 11.13 -41.95 -4.59
C THR A 222 12.51 -41.84 -5.23
N PRO A 223 13.60 -42.26 -4.56
CA PRO A 223 14.93 -42.20 -5.14
C PRO A 223 14.98 -43.10 -6.37
N ALA A 224 15.55 -42.56 -7.44
CA ALA A 224 15.75 -43.20 -8.72
C ALA A 224 16.44 -44.57 -8.58
N THR A 225 15.67 -45.65 -8.61
CA THR A 225 16.16 -46.99 -8.95
C THR A 225 15.03 -47.77 -9.59
N SER A 226 14.86 -47.65 -10.91
CA SER A 226 14.25 -48.67 -11.76
C SER A 226 14.36 -48.24 -13.23
N PHE A 227 15.26 -48.90 -13.96
CA PHE A 227 15.16 -49.01 -15.40
C PHE A 227 13.87 -49.79 -15.71
N ALA A 228 12.77 -49.09 -16.01
CA ALA A 228 11.55 -49.68 -16.53
C ALA A 228 10.89 -48.71 -17.53
N PRO A 229 10.37 -49.22 -18.66
CA PRO A 229 9.80 -48.37 -19.70
C PRO A 229 8.49 -47.76 -19.21
N HIS A 230 8.40 -46.44 -19.36
CA HIS A 230 7.29 -45.58 -18.98
C HIS A 230 5.98 -45.99 -19.67
N LEU A 231 5.14 -46.74 -18.95
CA LEU A 231 3.72 -46.93 -19.25
C LEU A 231 2.90 -46.53 -18.02
N SER A 232 2.91 -45.23 -17.72
CA SER A 232 1.98 -44.64 -16.76
C SER A 232 0.59 -44.56 -17.38
N LEU A 233 -0.31 -45.42 -16.89
CA LEU A 233 -1.75 -45.39 -17.13
C LEU A 233 -2.35 -44.18 -16.38
N GLY A 234 -2.05 -42.98 -16.88
CA GLY A 234 -2.32 -41.70 -16.23
C GLY A 234 -2.11 -40.50 -17.16
N GLY A 235 -2.50 -40.63 -18.43
CA GLY A 235 -3.14 -39.56 -19.20
C GLY A 235 -2.44 -38.26 -19.63
N PHE A 236 -1.41 -37.69 -18.98
CA PHE A 236 -1.02 -36.29 -19.28
C PHE A 236 0.44 -35.87 -18.98
N SER A 237 1.50 -36.46 -19.58
CA SER A 237 2.86 -35.90 -19.32
C SER A 237 3.90 -35.85 -20.45
N LEU A 238 3.64 -36.34 -21.66
CA LEU A 238 4.66 -36.27 -22.75
C LEU A 238 4.23 -35.47 -23.99
N ARG A 239 2.93 -35.16 -24.16
CA ARG A 239 2.47 -34.33 -25.29
C ARG A 239 2.51 -32.84 -25.01
N ASP A 240 2.32 -32.40 -23.77
CA ASP A 240 2.34 -30.97 -23.41
C ASP A 240 3.74 -30.36 -23.49
N GLN A 241 4.81 -31.14 -23.29
CA GLN A 241 6.17 -30.62 -23.47
C GLN A 241 6.59 -30.44 -24.94
N LEU A 242 5.93 -31.12 -25.90
CA LEU A 242 6.28 -31.05 -27.32
C LEU A 242 5.30 -30.23 -28.15
N PHE A 243 4.04 -30.07 -27.70
CA PHE A 243 2.98 -29.34 -28.42
C PHE A 243 2.10 -28.46 -27.50
N GLY A 244 2.39 -28.37 -26.20
CA GLY A 244 1.62 -27.56 -25.27
C GLY A 244 1.88 -26.08 -25.46
N VAL A 245 0.85 -25.27 -25.22
CA VAL A 245 0.96 -23.81 -25.17
C VAL A 245 1.95 -23.49 -24.05
N LYS A 246 3.11 -22.92 -24.39
CA LYS A 246 4.08 -22.44 -23.38
C LYS A 246 3.34 -21.45 -22.48
N GLN A 247 3.14 -21.85 -21.21
CA GLN A 247 2.58 -20.95 -20.22
C GLN A 247 3.48 -19.71 -20.10
N PRO A 248 2.90 -18.51 -19.95
CA PRO A 248 3.70 -17.31 -19.78
C PRO A 248 4.60 -17.47 -18.56
N ALA A 249 5.92 -17.41 -18.76
CA ALA A 249 6.87 -17.47 -17.66
C ALA A 249 6.64 -16.28 -16.72
N HIS A 250 6.43 -16.56 -15.44
CA HIS A 250 6.34 -15.56 -14.39
C HIS A 250 7.52 -15.67 -13.41
N ASP A 251 7.73 -14.63 -12.62
CA ASP A 251 8.79 -14.50 -11.62
C ASP A 251 8.83 -15.64 -10.59
N GLU A 252 7.67 -16.16 -10.19
CA GLU A 252 7.53 -17.25 -9.19
C GLU A 252 7.64 -18.68 -9.78
N THR A 253 8.11 -18.83 -11.03
CA THR A 253 8.13 -20.16 -11.70
C THR A 253 9.21 -21.05 -11.08
N GLY A 254 8.81 -22.20 -10.56
CA GLY A 254 9.72 -23.19 -9.96
C GLY A 254 9.90 -23.05 -8.45
N ASP A 255 9.36 -21.99 -7.85
CA ASP A 255 9.31 -21.84 -6.40
C ASP A 255 8.22 -22.72 -5.78
N VAL A 256 8.46 -23.15 -4.54
CA VAL A 256 7.52 -23.95 -3.74
C VAL A 256 7.07 -23.12 -2.54
N PHE A 257 5.76 -23.11 -2.28
CA PHE A 257 5.13 -22.32 -1.23
C PHE A 257 4.27 -23.21 -0.33
N GLN A 258 4.13 -22.82 0.94
CA GLN A 258 3.18 -23.45 1.86
C GLN A 258 1.81 -22.79 1.68
N TRP A 259 0.81 -23.52 1.23
CA TRP A 259 -0.56 -23.05 1.05
C TRP A 259 -1.54 -23.93 1.80
N ARG A 260 -2.19 -23.37 2.83
CA ARG A 260 -3.21 -24.06 3.63
C ARG A 260 -2.79 -25.44 4.16
N GLY A 261 -1.49 -25.60 4.47
CA GLY A 261 -0.92 -26.84 4.99
C GLY A 261 -0.30 -27.76 3.94
N GLU A 262 -0.39 -27.43 2.65
CA GLU A 262 0.16 -28.21 1.54
C GLU A 262 1.29 -27.45 0.82
N GLU A 263 2.26 -28.17 0.29
CA GLU A 263 3.27 -27.58 -0.61
C GLU A 263 2.69 -27.44 -2.02
N VAL A 264 2.79 -26.24 -2.58
CA VAL A 264 2.24 -25.93 -3.89
C VAL A 264 3.23 -25.13 -4.74
N ARG A 265 3.09 -25.22 -6.06
CA ARG A 265 3.76 -24.35 -7.03
C ARG A 265 2.73 -23.46 -7.71
N VAL A 266 3.16 -22.28 -8.14
CA VAL A 266 2.32 -21.37 -8.94
C VAL A 266 2.40 -21.80 -10.40
N GLN A 267 1.25 -22.11 -10.99
CA GLN A 267 1.15 -22.57 -12.37
C GLN A 267 0.89 -21.40 -13.33
N GLU A 268 -0.01 -20.50 -12.97
CA GLU A 268 -0.33 -19.30 -13.76
C GLU A 268 -0.51 -18.11 -12.81
N LYS A 269 0.12 -16.98 -13.14
CA LYS A 269 0.00 -15.72 -12.39
C LYS A 269 -0.53 -14.63 -13.30
N VAL A 270 -1.60 -13.96 -12.89
CA VAL A 270 -2.17 -12.80 -13.58
C VAL A 270 -2.19 -11.61 -12.65
N ARG A 271 -1.66 -10.47 -13.13
CA ARG A 271 -1.72 -9.18 -12.44
C ARG A 271 -2.59 -8.22 -13.25
N VAL A 272 -3.60 -7.66 -12.60
CA VAL A 272 -4.47 -6.61 -13.16
C VAL A 272 -4.43 -5.40 -12.25
N GLU A 273 -4.42 -4.22 -12.84
CA GLU A 273 -4.36 -2.96 -12.11
C GLU A 273 -5.54 -2.08 -12.49
N SER A 274 -6.15 -1.44 -11.50
CA SER A 274 -7.25 -0.50 -11.68
C SER A 274 -6.96 0.80 -10.95
N GLN A 275 -7.02 1.90 -11.68
CA GLN A 275 -6.75 3.22 -11.15
C GLN A 275 -7.91 3.68 -10.26
N ASP A 276 -7.59 4.21 -9.08
CA ASP A 276 -8.57 4.75 -8.14
C ASP A 276 -8.38 6.26 -7.97
N PRO A 277 -9.28 7.11 -8.51
CA PRO A 277 -9.13 8.57 -8.46
C PRO A 277 -9.02 9.14 -7.03
N SER A 278 -9.69 8.52 -6.06
CA SER A 278 -9.64 9.00 -4.68
C SER A 278 -8.29 8.70 -4.02
N LEU A 279 -7.71 7.54 -4.30
CA LEU A 279 -6.38 7.18 -3.81
C LEU A 279 -5.29 8.00 -4.50
N LEU A 280 -5.40 8.23 -5.82
CA LEU A 280 -4.50 9.12 -6.55
C LEU A 280 -4.50 10.53 -5.96
N SER A 281 -5.69 11.07 -5.68
CA SER A 281 -5.84 12.39 -5.05
C SER A 281 -5.25 12.41 -3.64
N ALA A 282 -5.51 11.38 -2.83
CA ALA A 282 -4.96 11.26 -1.49
C ALA A 282 -3.42 11.19 -1.53
N MET A 283 -2.84 10.34 -2.39
CA MET A 283 -1.38 10.21 -2.52
C MET A 283 -0.71 11.52 -2.93
N ALA A 284 -1.29 12.24 -3.89
CA ALA A 284 -0.78 13.54 -4.32
C ALA A 284 -0.80 14.58 -3.19
N LYS A 285 -1.91 14.65 -2.43
CA LYS A 285 -2.04 15.56 -1.28
C LYS A 285 -1.08 15.21 -0.16
N ILE A 286 -1.01 13.94 0.24
CA ILE A 286 -0.05 13.46 1.26
C ILE A 286 1.38 13.82 0.87
N SER A 287 1.75 13.63 -0.40
CA SER A 287 3.08 13.99 -0.90
C SER A 287 3.36 15.51 -0.79
N ALA A 288 2.37 16.34 -1.09
CA ALA A 288 2.51 17.80 -0.93
C ALA A 288 2.70 18.20 0.53
N LEU A 289 1.89 17.64 1.44
CA LEU A 289 1.97 17.89 2.87
C LEU A 289 3.32 17.42 3.45
N GLU A 290 3.82 16.25 3.04
CA GLU A 290 5.14 15.74 3.45
C GLU A 290 6.26 16.70 3.07
N HIS A 291 6.21 17.26 1.85
CA HIS A 291 7.18 18.24 1.39
C HIS A 291 7.13 19.55 2.17
N GLU A 292 5.93 20.03 2.55
CA GLU A 292 5.78 21.22 3.38
C GLU A 292 6.39 21.02 4.77
N VAL A 293 6.10 19.87 5.39
CA VAL A 293 6.61 19.51 6.72
C VAL A 293 8.11 19.35 6.72
N THR A 294 8.68 18.73 5.67
CA THR A 294 10.13 18.63 5.48
C THR A 294 10.78 20.01 5.40
N ARG A 295 10.15 20.97 4.69
CA ARG A 295 10.63 22.34 4.62
C ARG A 295 10.62 23.03 5.98
N TRP A 296 9.57 22.85 6.78
CA TRP A 296 9.50 23.43 8.12
C TRP A 296 10.53 22.81 9.07
N ARG A 297 10.74 21.49 8.99
CA ARG A 297 11.81 20.79 9.74
C ARG A 297 13.18 21.39 9.43
N ALA A 298 13.51 21.56 8.15
CA ALA A 298 14.79 22.13 7.75
C ALA A 298 14.98 23.58 8.23
N ALA A 299 13.93 24.42 8.11
CA ALA A 299 13.96 25.79 8.58
C ALA A 299 14.17 25.88 10.10
N LEU A 300 13.47 25.04 10.86
CA LEU A 300 13.57 25.00 12.32
C LEU A 300 14.92 24.47 12.78
N SER A 301 15.42 23.37 12.18
CA SER A 301 16.76 22.81 12.45
C SER A 301 17.87 23.84 12.24
N THR A 302 17.78 24.62 11.16
CA THR A 302 18.75 25.68 10.85
C THR A 302 18.80 26.75 11.94
N LEU A 303 17.64 27.16 12.46
CA LEU A 303 17.57 28.17 13.53
C LEU A 303 17.94 27.61 14.92
N MET A 304 17.70 26.32 15.15
CA MET A 304 18.08 25.65 16.39
C MET A 304 19.59 25.37 16.47
N GLY A 305 20.32 25.49 15.35
CA GLY A 305 21.74 25.18 15.28
C GLY A 305 22.03 23.68 15.27
N ASP A 306 21.02 22.86 15.03
CA ASP A 306 21.19 21.43 14.79
C ASP A 306 21.83 21.28 13.41
N GLU A 307 23.12 20.93 13.36
CA GLU A 307 23.79 20.58 12.10
C GLU A 307 23.01 19.44 11.45
N SER A 308 22.44 19.72 10.27
CA SER A 308 21.81 18.70 9.44
C SER A 308 22.89 17.72 8.98
N ASP A 309 22.86 16.49 9.48
CA ASP A 309 23.54 15.34 8.87
C ASP A 309 23.00 15.08 7.43
#